data_AF-A0A371QSL6-F1
#
_entry.id   AF-A0A371QSL6-F1
#
_cell.length_a   1.000
_cell.length_b   1.000
_cell.length_c   1.000
_cell.angle_alpha   90.00
_cell.angle_beta   90.00
_cell.angle_gamma   90.00
#
_symmetry.space_group_name_H-M   'P 1'
#
loop_
_entity.id
_entity.type
_entity.pdbx_description
1 polymer ?
#
loop_
_entity_poly.entity_id
_entity_poly.type
_entity_poly.pdbx_seq_one_letter_code
_entity_poly.pdbx_strand_id
1 'polypeptide(L)'
;MLKKVPFITGFTLFAILLIWLIWQTVYPDIPRGGPLHISGQLLVLSGLLTVSMWLYLRSRPKTPLQMSHRTEFQVWAWLILILILIQVFWGGITSGLHGGHVYNTFPKMNQNWIPPEILIMEPVRLNFIENAATAQWMHRVFGTVLGVLIVITWVRSFVAETPFTTKKWLLAIFALFLVQYALGVFALIYHVPPLMGLSHLLLSFLLIAVSTRLLYHVQSKRS
;
A
#
# COMPACT_ATOMS: atom_id res chain seq x y z
N MET A 1 3.83 25.56 19.98
CA MET A 1 4.52 25.07 18.75
C MET A 1 5.23 23.73 18.93
N LEU A 2 5.87 23.45 20.07
CA LEU A 2 6.71 22.25 20.30
C LEU A 2 6.04 20.89 20.02
N LYS A 3 4.73 20.72 20.30
CA LYS A 3 4.02 19.43 20.08
C LYS A 3 3.90 19.01 18.60
N LYS A 4 4.11 19.92 17.65
CA LYS A 4 4.02 19.64 16.20
C LYS A 4 5.39 19.39 15.54
N VAL A 5 6.49 19.72 16.23
CA VAL A 5 7.85 19.60 15.69
C VAL A 5 8.16 18.17 15.22
N PRO A 6 7.84 17.09 15.98
CA PRO A 6 8.14 15.73 15.53
C PRO A 6 7.39 15.31 14.25
N PHE A 7 6.16 15.78 14.07
CA PHE A 7 5.40 15.54 12.84
C PHE A 7 6.05 16.24 11.65
N ILE A 8 6.39 17.53 11.80
CA ILE A 8 6.98 18.34 10.73
C ILE A 8 8.29 17.71 10.28
N THR A 9 9.16 17.34 11.22
CA THR A 9 10.45 16.70 10.91
C THR A 9 10.25 15.38 10.14
N GLY A 10 9.39 14.48 10.63
CA GLY A 10 9.14 13.20 9.96
C GLY A 10 8.52 13.34 8.57
N PHE A 11 7.57 14.26 8.40
CA PHE A 11 6.93 14.51 7.11
C PHE A 11 7.89 15.16 6.11
N THR A 12 8.77 16.05 6.57
CA THR A 12 9.83 16.63 5.73
C THR A 12 10.80 15.56 5.25
N LEU A 13 11.23 14.64 6.13
CA LEU A 13 12.09 13.51 5.73
C LEU A 13 11.40 12.60 4.70
N PHE A 14 10.12 12.30 4.91
CA PHE A 14 9.31 11.58 3.93
C PHE A 14 9.28 12.30 2.57
N ALA A 15 9.01 13.61 2.56
CA ALA A 15 8.94 14.39 1.33
C ALA A 15 10.27 14.44 0.57
N ILE A 16 11.39 14.65 1.28
CA ILE A 16 12.74 14.66 0.67
C ILE A 16 13.06 13.31 0.04
N LEU A 17 12.87 12.21 0.77
CA LEU A 17 13.13 10.88 0.26
C LEU A 17 12.17 10.48 -0.87
N LEU A 18 10.92 10.94 -0.83
CA LEU A 18 9.95 10.72 -1.89
C LEU A 18 10.37 11.44 -3.17
N ILE A 19 10.78 12.72 -3.07
CA ILE A 19 11.28 13.48 -4.22
C ILE A 19 12.51 12.79 -4.81
N TRP A 20 13.43 12.33 -3.96
CA TRP A 20 14.60 11.58 -4.41
C TRP A 20 14.22 10.29 -5.14
N LEU A 21 13.25 9.52 -4.62
CA LEU A 21 12.75 8.31 -5.30
C LEU A 21 12.08 8.66 -6.64
N ILE A 22 11.25 9.71 -6.67
CA ILE A 22 10.61 10.18 -7.91
C ILE A 22 11.68 10.55 -8.94
N TRP A 23 12.74 11.23 -8.53
CA TRP A 23 13.87 11.57 -9.39
C TRP A 23 14.48 10.31 -10.04
N GLN A 24 14.74 9.25 -9.27
CA GLN A 24 15.23 7.96 -9.80
C GLN A 24 14.24 7.30 -10.78
N THR A 25 12.94 7.48 -10.57
CA THR A 25 11.91 6.90 -11.45
C THR A 25 11.73 7.68 -12.75
N VAL A 26 11.97 8.99 -12.75
CA VAL A 26 11.75 9.86 -13.93
C VAL A 26 12.97 9.93 -14.84
N TYR A 27 14.19 9.86 -14.28
CA TYR A 27 15.43 10.03 -15.04
C TYR A 27 16.16 8.69 -15.20
N PRO A 28 16.20 8.12 -16.42
CA PRO A 28 16.71 6.76 -16.66
C PRO A 28 18.22 6.63 -16.46
N ASP A 29 18.97 7.73 -16.57
CA ASP A 29 20.43 7.74 -16.39
C ASP A 29 20.87 7.57 -14.93
N ILE A 30 19.94 7.66 -13.98
CA ILE A 30 20.22 7.47 -12.56
C ILE A 30 20.16 5.98 -12.25
N PRO A 31 21.26 5.37 -11.77
CA PRO A 31 21.27 3.96 -11.40
C PRO A 31 20.15 3.66 -10.40
N ARG A 32 19.27 2.75 -10.80
CA ARG A 32 18.24 2.20 -9.91
C ARG A 32 18.83 1.06 -9.11
N GLY A 33 18.48 1.00 -7.84
CA GLY A 33 18.79 -0.16 -7.01
C GLY A 33 18.05 -1.41 -7.49
N GLY A 34 18.52 -2.59 -7.07
CA GLY A 34 17.81 -3.84 -7.30
C GLY A 34 16.44 -3.91 -6.60
N PRO A 35 15.68 -5.00 -6.77
CA PRO A 35 14.33 -5.14 -6.22
C PRO A 35 14.22 -4.89 -4.72
N LEU A 36 15.12 -5.47 -3.91
CA LEU A 36 15.12 -5.25 -2.46
C LEU A 36 15.41 -3.81 -2.07
N HIS A 37 16.24 -3.10 -2.83
CA HIS A 37 16.57 -1.70 -2.59
C HIS A 37 15.31 -0.84 -2.76
N ILE A 38 14.62 -1.01 -3.88
CA ILE A 38 13.38 -0.26 -4.18
C ILE A 38 12.29 -0.60 -3.15
N SER A 39 12.05 -1.87 -2.85
CA SER A 39 11.09 -2.25 -1.80
C SER A 39 11.45 -1.68 -0.44
N GLY A 40 12.73 -1.71 -0.05
CA GLY A 40 13.20 -1.15 1.21
C GLY A 40 12.91 0.34 1.31
N GLN A 41 13.18 1.11 0.26
CA GLN A 41 12.88 2.54 0.21
C GLN A 41 11.39 2.82 0.36
N LEU A 42 10.55 2.08 -0.35
CA LEU A 42 9.10 2.22 -0.28
C LEU A 42 8.56 1.91 1.12
N LEU A 43 9.10 0.89 1.79
CA LEU A 43 8.75 0.56 3.17
C LEU A 43 9.22 1.62 4.16
N VAL A 44 10.43 2.16 4.01
CA VAL A 44 10.94 3.26 4.84
C VAL A 44 10.06 4.50 4.67
N LEU A 45 9.73 4.88 3.45
CA LEU A 45 8.80 5.98 3.15
C LEU A 45 7.43 5.74 3.78
N SER A 46 6.89 4.54 3.64
CA SER A 46 5.61 4.13 4.22
C SER A 46 5.63 4.23 5.76
N GLY A 47 6.73 3.81 6.39
CA GLY A 47 6.94 3.92 7.84
C GLY A 47 7.02 5.37 8.30
N LEU A 48 7.82 6.20 7.62
CA LEU A 48 7.94 7.64 7.91
C LEU A 48 6.59 8.35 7.79
N LEU A 49 5.83 8.08 6.72
CA LEU A 49 4.49 8.63 6.53
C LEU A 49 3.55 8.21 7.66
N THR A 50 3.53 6.91 7.99
CA THR A 50 2.67 6.34 9.04
C THR A 50 2.98 6.96 10.40
N VAL A 51 4.26 6.99 10.81
CA VAL A 51 4.70 7.57 12.09
C VAL A 51 4.41 9.06 12.15
N SER A 52 4.71 9.81 11.08
CA SER A 52 4.46 11.25 11.03
C SER A 52 2.96 11.53 11.18
N MET A 53 2.13 10.85 10.40
CA MET A 53 0.67 10.97 10.49
C MET A 53 0.16 10.59 11.88
N TRP A 54 0.70 9.54 12.49
CA TRP A 54 0.34 9.13 13.84
C TRP A 54 0.64 10.22 14.89
N LEU A 55 1.84 10.81 14.85
CA LEU A 55 2.25 11.89 15.74
C LEU A 55 1.39 13.14 15.54
N TYR A 56 1.04 13.46 14.30
CA TYR A 56 0.11 14.53 13.98
C TYR A 56 -1.26 14.28 14.61
N LEU A 57 -1.84 13.10 14.41
CA LEU A 57 -3.17 12.75 14.96
C LEU A 57 -3.16 12.72 16.49
N ARG A 58 -2.06 12.28 17.10
CA ARG A 58 -1.85 12.33 18.56
C ARG A 58 -1.84 13.74 19.13
N SER A 59 -1.38 14.72 18.34
CA SER A 59 -1.37 16.14 18.74
C SER A 59 -2.75 16.81 18.67
N ARG A 60 -3.75 16.16 18.06
CA ARG A 60 -5.12 16.69 17.91
C ARG A 60 -6.00 16.29 19.10
N PRO A 61 -7.04 17.10 19.43
CA PRO A 61 -8.03 16.72 20.42
C PRO A 61 -8.66 15.36 20.06
N LYS A 62 -8.81 14.49 21.06
CA LYS A 62 -9.48 13.20 20.86
C LYS A 62 -10.98 13.41 20.88
N THR A 63 -11.68 12.86 19.90
CA THR A 63 -13.13 12.71 19.95
C THR A 63 -13.42 11.34 20.53
N PRO A 64 -14.18 11.23 21.64
CA PRO A 64 -14.56 9.94 22.20
C PRO A 64 -15.30 9.11 21.13
N LEU A 65 -14.80 7.90 20.86
CA LEU A 65 -15.47 6.95 19.96
C LEU A 65 -16.30 5.98 20.79
N GLN A 66 -17.62 6.04 20.64
CA GLN A 66 -18.53 5.00 21.09
C GLN A 66 -18.86 4.11 19.89
N MET A 67 -18.45 2.85 19.96
CA MET A 67 -18.60 1.91 18.86
C MET A 67 -18.67 0.48 19.40
N SER A 68 -19.74 -0.23 19.05
CA SER A 68 -19.84 -1.68 19.20
C SER A 68 -18.78 -2.37 18.32
N HIS A 69 -18.33 -3.57 18.68
CA HIS A 69 -17.33 -4.31 17.89
C HIS A 69 -15.99 -3.57 17.67
N ARG A 70 -15.61 -2.65 18.56
CA ARG A 70 -14.39 -1.85 18.40
C ARG A 70 -13.12 -2.68 18.22
N THR A 71 -12.92 -3.72 19.03
CA THR A 71 -11.74 -4.59 18.95
C THR A 71 -11.67 -5.32 17.61
N GLU A 72 -12.82 -5.76 17.09
CA GLU A 72 -12.91 -6.35 15.76
C GLU A 72 -12.37 -5.35 14.72
N PHE A 73 -12.93 -4.14 14.62
CA PHE A 73 -12.47 -3.13 13.64
C PHE A 73 -11.02 -2.66 13.84
N GLN A 74 -10.46 -2.76 15.06
CA GLN A 74 -9.03 -2.55 15.28
C GLN A 74 -8.18 -3.63 14.60
N VAL A 75 -8.59 -4.89 14.70
CA VAL A 75 -7.94 -6.01 14.02
C VAL A 75 -8.04 -5.84 12.51
N TRP A 76 -9.23 -5.56 11.96
CA TRP A 76 -9.39 -5.32 10.51
C TRP A 76 -8.53 -4.15 10.02
N ALA A 77 -8.50 -3.03 10.76
CA ALA A 77 -7.68 -1.88 10.38
C ALA A 77 -6.17 -2.20 10.39
N TRP A 78 -5.69 -3.00 11.35
CA TRP A 78 -4.32 -3.51 11.35
C TRP A 78 -4.04 -4.45 10.18
N LEU A 79 -4.93 -5.40 9.92
CA LEU A 79 -4.79 -6.36 8.82
C LEU A 79 -4.74 -5.63 7.47
N ILE A 80 -5.60 -4.62 7.25
CA ILE A 80 -5.57 -3.79 6.05
C ILE A 80 -4.22 -3.07 5.94
N LEU A 81 -3.75 -2.41 7.00
CA LEU A 81 -2.48 -1.68 6.96
C LEU A 81 -1.30 -2.61 6.68
N ILE A 82 -1.24 -3.76 7.34
CA ILE A 82 -0.18 -4.77 7.15
C ILE A 82 -0.21 -5.31 5.71
N LEU A 83 -1.38 -5.65 5.18
CA LEU A 83 -1.49 -6.12 3.79
C LEU A 83 -1.15 -5.04 2.76
N ILE A 84 -1.45 -3.76 3.03
CA ILE A 84 -0.96 -2.66 2.18
C ILE A 84 0.57 -2.62 2.18
N LEU A 85 1.23 -2.78 3.33
CA LEU A 85 2.69 -2.81 3.41
C LEU A 85 3.28 -4.03 2.67
N ILE A 86 2.64 -5.20 2.75
CA ILE A 86 3.01 -6.38 1.96
C ILE A 86 2.83 -6.08 0.46
N GLN A 87 1.74 -5.42 0.07
CA GLN A 87 1.49 -5.05 -1.33
C GLN A 87 2.53 -4.05 -1.86
N VAL A 88 2.93 -3.08 -1.04
CA VAL A 88 3.99 -2.11 -1.35
C VAL A 88 5.34 -2.80 -1.48
N PHE A 89 5.64 -3.74 -0.58
CA PHE A 89 6.83 -4.58 -0.68
C PHE A 89 6.86 -5.33 -2.02
N TRP A 90 5.81 -6.07 -2.38
CA TRP A 90 5.77 -6.79 -3.66
C TRP A 90 5.72 -5.86 -4.88
N GLY A 91 5.14 -4.66 -4.74
CA GLY A 91 5.18 -3.62 -5.77
C GLY A 91 6.59 -3.12 -6.04
N GLY A 92 7.39 -2.93 -4.99
CA GLY A 92 8.81 -2.57 -5.11
C GLY A 92 9.65 -3.67 -5.78
N ILE A 93 9.45 -4.94 -5.41
CA ILE A 93 10.15 -6.07 -6.04
C ILE A 93 9.77 -6.14 -7.52
N THR A 94 8.48 -6.06 -7.84
CA THR A 94 7.98 -6.08 -9.22
C THR A 94 8.56 -4.92 -10.04
N SER A 95 8.62 -3.71 -9.47
CA SER A 95 9.20 -2.54 -10.13
C SER A 95 10.70 -2.71 -10.38
N GLY A 96 11.47 -3.15 -9.38
CA GLY A 96 12.92 -3.33 -9.52
C GLY A 96 13.33 -4.46 -10.44
N LEU A 97 12.49 -5.47 -10.64
CA LEU A 97 12.68 -6.52 -11.65
C LEU A 97 12.14 -6.17 -13.04
N HIS A 98 11.56 -4.99 -13.22
CA HIS A 98 10.79 -4.66 -14.42
C HIS A 98 9.66 -5.68 -14.71
N GLY A 99 9.16 -6.33 -13.65
CA GLY A 99 8.18 -7.41 -13.71
C GLY A 99 6.83 -7.01 -14.31
N GLY A 100 6.53 -5.72 -14.36
CA GLY A 100 5.35 -5.19 -15.05
C GLY A 100 5.35 -5.39 -16.57
N HIS A 101 6.49 -5.79 -17.17
CA HIS A 101 6.62 -6.09 -18.60
C HIS A 101 6.61 -7.60 -18.93
N VAL A 102 6.50 -8.47 -17.91
CA VAL A 102 6.57 -9.93 -18.13
C VAL A 102 5.23 -10.48 -18.63
N TYR A 103 4.15 -10.22 -17.90
CA TYR A 103 2.79 -10.65 -18.27
C TYR A 103 1.82 -9.46 -18.30
N ASN A 104 1.41 -9.00 -19.49
CA ASN A 104 0.57 -7.79 -19.63
C ASN A 104 -0.93 -8.07 -19.82
N THR A 105 -1.35 -9.28 -19.49
CA THR A 105 -2.76 -9.70 -19.43
C THR A 105 -3.25 -9.76 -17.99
N PHE A 106 -4.56 -9.61 -17.80
CA PHE A 106 -5.24 -9.65 -16.50
C PHE A 106 -6.66 -10.23 -16.68
N PRO A 107 -7.20 -11.05 -15.75
CA PRO A 107 -6.63 -11.44 -14.46
C PRO A 107 -5.55 -12.53 -14.55
N LYS A 108 -5.60 -13.36 -15.61
CA LYS A 108 -4.58 -14.39 -15.87
C LYS A 108 -3.25 -13.78 -16.30
N MET A 109 -2.19 -14.55 -16.13
CA MET A 109 -0.84 -14.31 -16.65
C MET A 109 -0.71 -15.12 -17.95
N ASN A 110 -1.09 -14.46 -19.05
CA ASN A 110 -1.39 -15.07 -20.34
C ASN A 110 -2.50 -16.13 -20.22
N GLN A 111 -2.19 -17.38 -20.53
CA GLN A 111 -3.15 -18.48 -20.42
C GLN A 111 -3.24 -19.06 -19.00
N ASN A 112 -2.33 -18.67 -18.10
CA ASN A 112 -2.12 -19.33 -16.81
C ASN A 112 -2.57 -18.46 -15.63
N TRP A 113 -3.12 -19.06 -14.58
CA TRP A 113 -3.35 -18.38 -13.30
C TRP A 113 -2.08 -18.31 -12.45
N ILE A 114 -1.24 -19.33 -12.56
CA ILE A 114 0.09 -19.41 -11.95
C ILE A 114 1.07 -19.60 -13.10
N PRO A 115 2.02 -18.68 -13.33
CA PRO A 115 2.98 -18.82 -14.41
C PRO A 115 3.89 -20.04 -14.16
N PRO A 116 4.24 -20.81 -15.20
CA PRO A 116 5.06 -22.02 -15.03
C PRO A 116 6.48 -21.71 -14.55
N GLU A 117 6.96 -20.48 -14.74
CA GLU A 117 8.29 -20.05 -14.33
C GLU A 117 8.39 -19.69 -12.85
N ILE A 118 7.30 -19.77 -12.06
CA ILE A 118 7.23 -19.22 -10.69
C ILE A 118 8.27 -19.77 -9.70
N LEU A 119 8.84 -20.94 -9.98
CA LEU A 119 9.88 -21.59 -9.16
C LEU A 119 11.07 -22.10 -10.00
N ILE A 120 11.34 -21.48 -11.16
CA ILE A 120 12.37 -21.96 -12.10
C ILE A 120 13.82 -21.74 -11.61
N MET A 121 14.06 -20.78 -10.71
CA MET A 121 15.40 -20.46 -10.22
C MET A 121 15.81 -21.37 -9.06
N GLU A 122 17.09 -21.76 -9.01
CA GLU A 122 17.69 -22.46 -7.88
C GLU A 122 18.77 -21.59 -7.21
N PRO A 123 18.83 -21.53 -5.86
CA PRO A 123 17.91 -22.16 -4.90
C PRO A 123 16.52 -21.48 -4.90
N VAL A 124 15.46 -22.25 -4.63
CA VAL A 124 14.03 -21.82 -4.61
C VAL A 124 13.78 -20.42 -4.04
N ARG A 125 14.48 -20.03 -2.96
CA ARG A 125 14.34 -18.71 -2.32
C ARG A 125 14.59 -17.53 -3.26
N LEU A 126 15.41 -17.69 -4.30
CA LEU A 126 15.71 -16.63 -5.27
C LEU A 126 14.46 -16.24 -6.06
N ASN A 127 13.53 -17.16 -6.29
CA ASN A 127 12.31 -16.84 -7.03
C ASN A 127 11.47 -15.74 -6.36
N PHE A 128 11.50 -15.63 -5.04
CA PHE A 128 10.71 -14.60 -4.35
C PHE A 128 11.29 -13.20 -4.50
N ILE A 129 12.56 -13.05 -4.86
CA ILE A 129 13.25 -11.76 -4.89
C ILE A 129 13.77 -11.39 -6.28
N GLU A 130 14.15 -12.38 -7.08
CA GLU A 130 14.85 -12.20 -8.36
C GLU A 130 14.01 -12.66 -9.58
N ASN A 131 12.97 -13.46 -9.36
CA ASN A 131 12.10 -13.91 -10.44
C ASN A 131 10.93 -12.94 -10.66
N ALA A 132 10.97 -12.28 -11.82
CA ALA A 132 10.00 -11.24 -12.18
C ALA A 132 8.57 -11.78 -12.30
N ALA A 133 8.38 -13.01 -12.79
CA ALA A 133 7.07 -13.65 -12.88
C ALA A 133 6.49 -13.93 -11.48
N THR A 134 7.32 -14.43 -10.56
CA THR A 134 6.92 -14.70 -9.18
C THR A 134 6.57 -13.43 -8.43
N ALA A 135 7.39 -12.38 -8.55
CA ALA A 135 7.12 -11.10 -7.93
C ALA A 135 5.81 -10.49 -8.43
N GLN A 136 5.59 -10.52 -9.74
CA GLN A 136 4.37 -10.02 -10.37
C GLN A 136 3.13 -10.82 -9.92
N TRP A 137 3.23 -12.15 -9.85
CA TRP A 137 2.14 -13.02 -9.37
C TRP A 137 1.80 -12.72 -7.90
N MET A 138 2.81 -12.64 -7.03
CA MET A 138 2.62 -12.31 -5.61
C MET A 138 1.93 -10.96 -5.44
N HIS A 139 2.36 -9.95 -6.21
CA HIS A 139 1.71 -8.64 -6.21
C HIS A 139 0.22 -8.71 -6.60
N ARG A 140 -0.15 -9.55 -7.59
CA ARG A 140 -1.57 -9.75 -7.97
C ARG A 140 -2.37 -10.45 -6.87
N VAL A 141 -1.80 -11.49 -6.26
CA VAL A 141 -2.46 -12.28 -5.22
C VAL A 141 -2.71 -11.43 -3.97
N PHE A 142 -1.68 -10.77 -3.43
CA PHE A 142 -1.84 -9.93 -2.26
C PHE A 142 -2.76 -8.73 -2.52
N GLY A 143 -2.76 -8.17 -3.74
CA GLY A 143 -3.70 -7.12 -4.14
C GLY A 143 -5.15 -7.60 -4.13
N THR A 144 -5.38 -8.84 -4.57
CA THR A 144 -6.72 -9.48 -4.57
C THR A 144 -7.17 -9.77 -3.13
N VAL A 145 -6.29 -10.34 -2.30
CA VAL A 145 -6.58 -10.60 -0.87
C VAL A 145 -6.90 -9.31 -0.13
N LEU A 146 -6.14 -8.23 -0.37
CA LEU A 146 -6.40 -6.91 0.20
C LEU A 146 -7.78 -6.39 -0.23
N GLY A 147 -8.13 -6.51 -1.51
CA GLY A 147 -9.44 -6.08 -2.02
C GLY A 147 -10.60 -6.81 -1.36
N VAL A 148 -10.50 -8.13 -1.21
CA VAL A 148 -11.50 -8.95 -0.50
C VAL A 148 -11.62 -8.49 0.95
N LEU A 149 -10.51 -8.27 1.66
CA LEU A 149 -10.53 -7.81 3.04
C LEU A 149 -11.22 -6.44 3.18
N ILE A 150 -10.91 -5.49 2.28
CA ILE A 150 -11.50 -4.15 2.28
C ILE A 150 -13.01 -4.23 2.05
N VAL A 151 -13.47 -5.03 1.08
CA VAL A 151 -14.90 -5.22 0.79
C VAL A 151 -15.62 -5.80 2.01
N ILE A 152 -15.07 -6.88 2.61
CA ILE A 152 -15.68 -7.50 3.79
C ILE A 152 -15.75 -6.50 4.95
N THR A 153 -14.66 -5.76 5.22
CA THR A 153 -14.63 -4.76 6.30
C THR A 153 -15.66 -3.65 6.07
N TRP A 154 -15.78 -3.18 4.83
CA TRP A 154 -16.73 -2.13 4.47
C TRP A 154 -18.18 -2.61 4.62
N VAL A 155 -18.53 -3.80 4.12
CA VAL A 155 -19.87 -4.40 4.29
C VAL A 155 -20.17 -4.64 5.79
N ARG A 156 -19.20 -5.20 6.52
CA ARG A 156 -19.33 -5.45 7.97
C ARG A 156 -19.61 -4.17 8.76
N SER A 157 -19.13 -3.02 8.30
CA SER A 157 -19.36 -1.72 8.95
C SER A 157 -20.83 -1.29 8.96
N PHE A 158 -21.64 -1.76 8.01
CA PHE A 158 -23.09 -1.53 7.97
C PHE A 158 -23.82 -2.45 8.94
N VAL A 159 -23.48 -3.75 8.93
CA VAL A 159 -24.09 -4.76 9.81
C VAL A 159 -23.79 -4.51 11.28
N ALA A 160 -22.56 -4.05 11.60
CA ALA A 160 -22.15 -3.71 12.96
C ALA A 160 -22.64 -2.32 13.42
N GLU A 161 -23.39 -1.59 12.59
CA GLU A 161 -23.90 -0.24 12.88
C GLU A 161 -22.81 0.74 13.34
N THR A 162 -21.64 0.67 12.71
CA THR A 162 -20.51 1.54 13.10
C THR A 162 -20.84 3.03 12.92
N PRO A 163 -20.21 3.93 13.70
CA PRO A 163 -20.41 5.36 13.56
C PRO A 163 -20.14 5.87 12.14
N PHE A 164 -20.86 6.92 11.74
CA PHE A 164 -20.71 7.54 10.41
C PHE A 164 -19.26 7.87 10.05
N THR A 165 -18.47 8.33 11.01
CA THR A 165 -17.04 8.63 10.84
C THR A 165 -16.22 7.40 10.47
N THR A 166 -16.51 6.22 11.04
CA THR A 166 -15.85 4.95 10.69
C THR A 166 -16.25 4.50 9.28
N LYS A 167 -17.56 4.54 8.96
CA LYS A 167 -18.06 4.23 7.60
C LYS A 167 -17.44 5.13 6.54
N LYS A 168 -17.30 6.44 6.82
CA LYS A 168 -16.66 7.41 5.93
C LYS A 168 -15.21 7.03 5.61
N TRP A 169 -14.42 6.66 6.61
CA TRP A 169 -13.02 6.26 6.39
C TRP A 169 -12.92 4.93 5.64
N LEU A 170 -13.78 3.95 5.95
CA LEU A 170 -13.83 2.69 5.21
C LEU A 170 -14.25 2.88 3.75
N LEU A 171 -15.22 3.75 3.48
CA LEU A 171 -15.61 4.12 2.11
C LEU A 171 -14.45 4.80 1.37
N ALA A 172 -13.71 5.69 2.03
CA ALA A 172 -12.53 6.33 1.44
C ALA A 172 -11.44 5.31 1.09
N ILE A 173 -11.16 4.34 1.97
CA ILE A 173 -10.22 3.24 1.71
C ILE A 173 -10.71 2.39 0.54
N PHE A 174 -11.99 2.02 0.52
CA PHE A 174 -12.58 1.25 -0.57
C PHE A 174 -12.47 1.96 -1.92
N ALA A 175 -12.88 3.23 -1.99
CA ALA A 175 -12.80 4.02 -3.21
C ALA A 175 -11.34 4.21 -3.69
N LEU A 176 -10.41 4.55 -2.78
CA LEU A 176 -8.99 4.67 -3.12
C LEU A 176 -8.40 3.35 -3.59
N PHE A 177 -8.76 2.23 -2.95
CA PHE A 177 -8.34 0.90 -3.38
C PHE A 177 -8.85 0.56 -4.78
N LEU A 178 -10.11 0.87 -5.12
CA LEU A 178 -10.63 0.65 -6.46
C LEU A 178 -9.83 1.43 -7.51
N VAL A 179 -9.54 2.70 -7.25
CA VAL A 179 -8.72 3.53 -8.15
C VAL A 179 -7.29 2.97 -8.23
N GLN A 180 -6.70 2.57 -7.11
CA GLN A 180 -5.36 1.96 -7.04
C GLN A 180 -5.30 0.67 -7.87
N TYR A 181 -6.27 -0.23 -7.67
CA TYR A 181 -6.33 -1.52 -8.34
C TYR A 181 -6.54 -1.34 -9.84
N ALA A 182 -7.48 -0.49 -10.25
CA ALA A 182 -7.72 -0.16 -11.65
C ALA A 182 -6.47 0.45 -12.30
N LEU A 183 -5.83 1.41 -11.63
CA LEU A 183 -4.60 2.03 -12.12
C LEU A 183 -3.46 1.02 -12.25
N GLY A 184 -3.33 0.07 -11.32
CA GLY A 184 -2.34 -1.01 -11.40
C GLY A 184 -2.61 -1.96 -12.57
N VAL A 185 -3.87 -2.34 -12.79
CA VAL A 185 -4.29 -3.16 -13.95
C VAL A 185 -4.07 -2.43 -15.27
N PHE A 186 -4.40 -1.14 -15.37
CA PHE A 186 -4.16 -0.35 -16.58
C PHE A 186 -2.67 -0.11 -16.81
N ALA A 187 -1.90 0.25 -15.77
CA ALA A 187 -0.46 0.36 -15.88
C ALA A 187 0.14 -0.94 -16.43
N LEU A 188 -0.34 -2.09 -15.93
CA LEU A 188 0.08 -3.37 -16.47
C LEU A 188 -0.27 -3.55 -17.96
N ILE A 189 -1.53 -3.36 -18.33
CA ILE A 189 -2.01 -3.57 -19.72
C ILE A 189 -1.27 -2.68 -20.70
N TYR A 190 -0.99 -1.43 -20.32
CA TYR A 190 -0.29 -0.44 -21.15
C TYR A 190 1.24 -0.46 -21.00
N HIS A 191 1.82 -1.55 -20.49
CA HIS A 191 3.28 -1.74 -20.37
C HIS A 191 3.97 -0.68 -19.51
N VAL A 192 3.40 -0.41 -18.35
CA VAL A 192 3.91 0.45 -17.28
C VAL A 192 4.33 1.84 -17.77
N PRO A 193 3.42 2.65 -18.35
CA PRO A 193 3.75 4.02 -18.73
C PRO A 193 4.25 4.81 -17.50
N PRO A 194 5.31 5.64 -17.61
CA PRO A 194 5.93 6.29 -16.46
C PRO A 194 4.94 7.06 -15.58
N LEU A 195 4.02 7.82 -16.19
CA LEU A 195 3.01 8.58 -15.46
C LEU A 195 2.04 7.67 -14.69
N MET A 196 1.61 6.54 -15.28
CA MET A 196 0.74 5.59 -14.58
C MET A 196 1.46 4.90 -13.42
N GLY A 197 2.73 4.51 -13.62
CA GLY A 197 3.57 3.95 -12.56
C GLY A 197 3.76 4.92 -11.39
N LEU A 198 4.05 6.18 -11.69
CA LEU A 198 4.19 7.24 -10.68
C LEU A 198 2.85 7.52 -9.97
N SER A 199 1.75 7.64 -10.70
CA SER A 199 0.42 7.82 -10.10
C SER A 199 0.04 6.66 -9.19
N HIS A 200 0.34 5.42 -9.59
CA HIS A 200 0.09 4.21 -8.80
C HIS A 200 0.92 4.21 -7.51
N LEU A 201 2.19 4.63 -7.59
CA LEU A 201 3.06 4.81 -6.44
C LEU A 201 2.49 5.87 -5.47
N LEU A 202 2.15 7.07 -5.95
CA LEU A 202 1.67 8.16 -5.10
C LEU A 202 0.33 7.83 -4.44
N LEU A 203 -0.58 7.17 -5.16
CA LEU A 203 -1.88 6.77 -4.64
C LEU A 203 -1.75 5.68 -3.56
N SER A 204 -0.72 4.83 -3.62
CA SER A 204 -0.42 3.86 -2.55
C SER A 204 -0.10 4.56 -1.22
N PHE A 205 0.66 5.65 -1.24
CA PHE A 205 0.95 6.45 -0.04
C PHE A 205 -0.31 7.13 0.50
N LEU A 206 -1.21 7.61 -0.37
CA LEU A 206 -2.50 8.15 0.06
C LEU A 206 -3.36 7.08 0.73
N LEU A 207 -3.40 5.86 0.18
CA LEU A 207 -4.12 4.73 0.76
C LEU A 207 -3.56 4.36 2.15
N ILE A 208 -2.24 4.39 2.35
CA ILE A 208 -1.59 4.21 3.66
C ILE A 208 -2.00 5.31 4.64
N ALA A 209 -2.00 6.58 4.22
CA ALA A 209 -2.35 7.70 5.08
C ALA A 209 -3.81 7.60 5.57
N VAL A 210 -4.74 7.26 4.69
CA VAL A 210 -6.16 7.07 5.04
C VAL A 210 -6.36 5.83 5.92
N SER A 211 -5.66 4.74 5.64
CA SER A 211 -5.71 3.52 6.48
C SER A 211 -5.13 3.77 7.89
N THR A 212 -4.05 4.54 7.98
CA THR A 212 -3.49 5.00 9.27
C THR A 212 -4.48 5.87 10.03
N ARG A 213 -5.21 6.74 9.33
CA ARG A 213 -6.24 7.60 9.92
C ARG A 213 -7.41 6.79 10.50
N LEU A 214 -7.85 5.75 9.79
CA LEU A 214 -8.86 4.79 10.28
C LEU A 214 -8.33 4.05 11.51
N LEU A 215 -7.13 3.48 11.44
CA LEU A 215 -6.52 2.74 12.53
C LEU A 215 -6.43 3.58 13.81
N TYR A 216 -5.95 4.82 13.70
CA TYR A 216 -5.91 5.75 14.83
C TYR A 216 -7.32 6.06 15.37
N HIS A 217 -8.30 6.24 14.48
CA HIS A 217 -9.69 6.50 14.86
C HIS A 217 -10.27 5.37 15.71
N VAL A 218 -10.12 4.12 15.29
CA VAL A 218 -10.66 2.96 16.01
C VAL A 218 -9.84 2.62 17.26
N GLN A 219 -8.58 3.06 17.35
CA GLN A 219 -7.73 2.91 18.53
C GLN A 219 -7.91 4.00 19.60
N SER A 220 -8.47 5.17 19.30
CA SER A 220 -8.64 6.21 20.32
C SER A 220 -9.63 5.76 21.41
N LYS A 221 -9.13 5.56 22.64
CA LYS A 221 -9.97 5.22 23.81
C LYS A 221 -10.86 6.42 24.21
N ARG A 222 -12.01 6.12 24.81
CA ARG A 222 -12.71 7.03 25.72
C ARG A 222 -11.73 7.35 26.85
N SER A 223 -11.38 8.63 27.04
CA SER A 223 -10.71 9.07 28.27
C SER A 223 -11.68 8.97 29.42
#